data_AF-A4NZT0-F1
#
_entry.id   AF-A4NZT0-F1
#
_cell.length_a   1.000
_cell.length_b   1.000
_cell.length_c   1.000
_cell.angle_alpha   90.00
_cell.angle_beta   90.00
_cell.angle_gamma   90.00
#
_symmetry.space_group_name_H-M   'P 1'
#
loop_
_entity.id
_entity.type
_entity.pdbx_description
1 polymer ?
#
loop_
_entity_poly.entity_id
_entity_poly.type
_entity_poly.pdbx_seq_one_letter_code
_entity_poly.pdbx_strand_id
1 'polypeptide(L)'
;MTTREQRIEKYHADRSVYQAVPKSESLSRTAKDRKLCTSLEEAIKRSGLKDGMTVSFHHAFRGGDFVVNMVMNKIAEMGFKNLTLASSSLIDSHFPIVEHIKNGVVTKIYSSGLRGELAEQISRGLLNEPVNIHSHGGRVHLVKSGELKIDVAFLGVPCCDTFGNANGFTGKSKCGSLGYARVDAEYADKVVLLTEEFVEYPHHPISIAQDQVDLIVQVEAVGDPKKIGGGATRMTTNPRELLIARKCAEVIFASGYFKDGFSLQTGSGGQH
;
A
#
# COMPACT_ATOMS: atom_id res chain seq x y z
N MET A 1 -26.07 22.29 -42.67
CA MET A 1 -26.22 21.79 -41.29
C MET A 1 -26.73 20.37 -41.38
N THR A 2 -26.01 19.39 -40.83
CA THR A 2 -26.45 17.98 -40.81
C THR A 2 -27.66 17.81 -39.89
N THR A 3 -28.68 17.09 -40.36
CA THR A 3 -29.89 16.84 -39.57
C THR A 3 -29.57 15.98 -38.34
N ARG A 4 -30.44 16.00 -37.34
CA ARG A 4 -30.27 15.20 -36.10
C ARG A 4 -30.19 13.70 -36.42
N GLU A 5 -30.99 13.24 -37.39
CA GLU A 5 -31.02 11.85 -37.84
C GLU A 5 -29.69 11.42 -38.48
N GLN A 6 -29.11 12.25 -39.35
CA GLN A 6 -27.80 11.99 -39.97
C GLN A 6 -26.66 11.92 -38.95
N ARG A 7 -26.78 12.65 -37.82
CA ARG A 7 -25.81 12.59 -36.72
C ARG A 7 -25.94 11.31 -35.90
N ILE A 8 -27.17 10.81 -35.72
CA ILE A 8 -27.45 9.56 -35.01
C ILE A 8 -26.99 8.37 -35.85
N GLU A 9 -27.31 8.33 -37.14
CA GLU A 9 -26.84 7.27 -38.05
C GLU A 9 -25.31 7.18 -38.08
N LYS A 10 -24.62 8.32 -38.19
CA LYS A 10 -23.16 8.35 -38.16
C LYS A 10 -22.57 7.91 -36.80
N TYR A 11 -23.28 8.12 -35.70
CA TYR A 11 -22.87 7.66 -34.37
C TYR A 11 -23.01 6.13 -34.19
N HIS A 12 -23.95 5.52 -34.90
CA HIS A 12 -24.22 4.07 -34.83
C HIS A 12 -23.54 3.24 -35.91
N ALA A 13 -23.08 3.85 -37.01
CA ALA A 13 -22.54 3.15 -38.18
C ALA A 13 -21.36 2.20 -37.86
N ASP A 14 -20.53 2.52 -36.85
CA ASP A 14 -19.32 1.74 -36.48
C ASP A 14 -19.42 1.06 -35.10
N ARG A 15 -20.59 1.07 -34.45
CA ARG A 15 -20.75 0.50 -33.11
C ARG A 15 -21.61 -0.74 -33.16
N SER A 16 -21.09 -1.85 -32.66
CA SER A 16 -21.90 -3.04 -32.41
C SER A 16 -23.07 -2.64 -31.50
N VAL A 17 -24.29 -2.87 -31.98
CA VAL A 17 -25.51 -2.71 -31.17
C VAL A 17 -25.36 -3.62 -29.96
N TYR A 18 -25.61 -3.10 -28.76
CA TYR A 18 -25.58 -3.90 -27.54
C TYR A 18 -26.48 -5.12 -27.73
N GLN A 19 -25.87 -6.30 -27.80
CA GLN A 19 -26.60 -7.56 -27.79
C GLN A 19 -26.66 -8.04 -26.34
N ALA A 20 -27.87 -8.26 -25.84
CA ALA A 20 -28.08 -8.83 -24.52
C ALA A 20 -27.48 -10.24 -24.51
N VAL A 21 -26.35 -10.39 -23.84
CA VAL A 21 -25.73 -11.70 -23.60
C VAL A 21 -26.47 -12.34 -22.42
N PRO A 22 -26.86 -13.63 -22.49
CA PRO A 22 -27.43 -14.34 -21.36
C PRO A 22 -26.57 -14.17 -20.10
N LYS A 23 -27.19 -13.92 -18.94
CA LYS A 23 -26.46 -13.68 -17.69
C LYS A 23 -25.49 -14.81 -17.36
N SER A 24 -25.83 -16.05 -17.66
CA SER A 24 -24.96 -17.23 -17.53
C SER A 24 -23.71 -17.16 -18.40
N GLU A 25 -23.81 -16.62 -19.61
CA GLU A 25 -22.70 -16.48 -20.55
C GLU A 25 -21.85 -15.22 -20.24
N SER A 26 -22.48 -14.15 -19.73
CA SER A 26 -21.74 -13.01 -19.14
C SER A 26 -20.95 -13.42 -17.89
N LEU A 27 -21.52 -14.30 -17.06
CA LEU A 27 -20.87 -14.83 -15.86
C LEU A 27 -19.79 -15.87 -16.20
N SER A 28 -19.95 -16.65 -17.28
CA SER A 28 -18.90 -17.56 -17.74
C SER A 28 -17.74 -16.83 -18.43
N ARG A 29 -18.02 -15.72 -19.13
CA ARG A 29 -17.00 -14.81 -19.68
C ARG A 29 -16.25 -14.04 -18.60
N THR A 30 -16.84 -13.84 -17.43
CA THR A 30 -16.18 -13.25 -16.26
C THR A 30 -15.61 -14.38 -15.41
N ALA A 31 -14.48 -14.97 -15.84
CA ALA A 31 -13.86 -16.07 -15.10
C ALA A 31 -13.75 -15.72 -13.61
N LYS A 32 -14.31 -16.58 -12.74
CA LYS A 32 -14.35 -16.36 -11.28
C LYS A 32 -12.96 -16.08 -10.71
N ASP A 33 -11.94 -16.67 -11.32
CA ASP A 33 -10.55 -16.60 -10.88
C ASP A 33 -9.72 -15.62 -11.72
N ARG A 34 -10.36 -14.72 -12.50
CA ARG A 34 -9.64 -13.81 -13.41
C ARG A 34 -8.62 -12.91 -12.71
N LYS A 35 -8.76 -12.68 -11.41
CA LYS A 35 -7.84 -11.85 -10.62
C LYS A 35 -6.74 -12.67 -9.97
N LEU A 36 -6.91 -13.98 -9.84
CA LEU A 36 -5.98 -14.83 -9.14
C LEU A 36 -4.73 -15.04 -10.00
N CYS A 37 -3.58 -14.94 -9.36
CA CYS A 37 -2.26 -15.24 -9.91
C CYS A 37 -1.67 -16.41 -9.14
N THR A 38 -1.08 -17.36 -9.87
CA THR A 38 -0.44 -18.56 -9.31
C THR A 38 0.89 -18.27 -8.63
N SER A 39 1.53 -17.14 -8.96
CA SER A 39 2.80 -16.73 -8.40
C SER A 39 2.97 -15.22 -8.42
N LEU A 40 3.91 -14.72 -7.62
CA LEU A 40 4.25 -13.30 -7.61
C LEU A 40 4.84 -12.85 -8.96
N GLU A 41 5.60 -13.73 -9.62
CA GLU A 41 6.12 -13.47 -10.97
C GLU A 41 4.99 -13.27 -11.99
N GLU A 42 3.94 -14.10 -11.92
CA GLU A 42 2.76 -13.94 -12.76
C GLU A 42 2.04 -12.62 -12.47
N ALA A 43 1.90 -12.25 -11.20
CA ALA A 43 1.27 -11.00 -10.81
C ALA A 43 2.05 -9.77 -11.32
N ILE A 44 3.40 -9.79 -11.26
CA ILE A 44 4.25 -8.73 -11.80
C ILE A 44 4.17 -8.68 -13.34
N LYS A 45 4.13 -9.83 -14.02
CA LYS A 45 3.94 -9.87 -15.49
C LYS A 45 2.59 -9.31 -15.90
N ARG A 46 1.52 -9.73 -15.22
CA ARG A 46 0.14 -9.34 -15.54
C ARG A 46 -0.21 -7.93 -15.12
N SER A 47 0.50 -7.34 -14.15
CA SER A 47 0.35 -5.92 -13.81
C SER A 47 0.86 -5.01 -14.93
N GLY A 48 1.68 -5.54 -15.85
CA GLY A 48 2.25 -4.77 -16.95
C GLY A 48 3.38 -3.84 -16.50
N LEU A 49 4.04 -4.17 -15.38
CA LEU A 49 5.20 -3.44 -14.87
C LEU A 49 6.29 -3.34 -15.95
N LYS A 50 6.94 -2.18 -16.04
CA LYS A 50 8.05 -1.88 -16.94
C LYS A 50 9.10 -1.06 -16.20
N ASP A 51 10.31 -1.03 -16.76
CA ASP A 51 11.37 -0.15 -16.28
C ASP A 51 10.91 1.32 -16.27
N GLY A 52 11.34 2.08 -15.26
CA GLY A 52 10.95 3.48 -15.10
C GLY A 52 9.63 3.72 -14.36
N MET A 53 8.82 2.68 -14.11
CA MET A 53 7.54 2.80 -13.43
C MET A 53 7.68 3.03 -11.91
N THR A 54 6.59 3.49 -11.31
CA THR A 54 6.45 3.70 -9.87
C THR A 54 5.69 2.55 -9.22
N VAL A 55 6.31 1.94 -8.22
CA VAL A 55 5.69 0.87 -7.41
C VAL A 55 5.46 1.36 -5.99
N SER A 56 4.31 1.02 -5.39
CA SER A 56 3.95 1.46 -4.04
C SER A 56 3.65 0.31 -3.08
N PHE A 57 3.79 0.62 -1.79
CA PHE A 57 3.61 -0.30 -0.67
C PHE A 57 3.07 0.46 0.55
N HIS A 58 2.37 -0.24 1.45
CA HIS A 58 1.98 0.31 2.74
C HIS A 58 2.82 -0.26 3.88
N HIS A 59 2.97 0.48 5.00
CA HIS A 59 3.81 0.09 6.14
C HIS A 59 3.01 -0.42 7.35
N ALA A 60 1.81 -0.96 7.15
CA ALA A 60 0.91 -1.35 8.25
C ALA A 60 1.46 -2.52 9.09
N PHE A 61 2.31 -3.37 8.50
CA PHE A 61 2.97 -4.48 9.19
C PHE A 61 4.19 -4.05 10.03
N ARG A 62 4.56 -2.75 9.98
CA ARG A 62 5.68 -2.16 10.74
C ARG A 62 6.94 -3.03 10.60
N GLY A 63 7.71 -3.19 11.69
CA GLY A 63 8.95 -3.98 11.78
C GLY A 63 8.84 -5.44 11.31
N GLY A 64 7.63 -5.95 11.11
CA GLY A 64 7.36 -7.28 10.60
C GLY A 64 7.10 -7.36 9.11
N ASP A 65 7.17 -6.28 8.33
CA ASP A 65 6.85 -6.31 6.90
C ASP A 65 7.76 -7.27 6.11
N PHE A 66 7.14 -8.14 5.30
CA PHE A 66 7.83 -8.99 4.33
C PHE A 66 7.57 -8.60 2.88
N VAL A 67 6.53 -7.80 2.62
CA VAL A 67 6.04 -7.51 1.27
C VAL A 67 7.06 -6.71 0.46
N VAL A 68 7.62 -5.64 1.03
CA VAL A 68 8.57 -4.77 0.31
C VAL A 68 9.76 -5.58 -0.17
N ASN A 69 10.39 -6.34 0.73
CA ASN A 69 11.56 -7.14 0.39
C ASN A 69 11.20 -8.27 -0.60
N MET A 70 10.09 -8.98 -0.38
CA MET A 70 9.65 -10.08 -1.24
C MET A 70 9.44 -9.62 -2.69
N VAL A 71 8.71 -8.51 -2.86
CA VAL A 71 8.40 -7.97 -4.20
C VAL A 71 9.63 -7.38 -4.85
N MET A 72 10.42 -6.56 -4.13
CA MET A 72 11.62 -5.94 -4.72
C MET A 72 12.68 -6.98 -5.09
N ASN A 73 12.84 -8.05 -4.33
CA ASN A 73 13.71 -9.16 -4.69
C ASN A 73 13.24 -9.85 -5.98
N LYS A 74 11.94 -10.13 -6.11
CA LYS A 74 11.40 -10.77 -7.32
C LYS A 74 11.50 -9.85 -8.54
N ILE A 75 11.23 -8.55 -8.37
CA ILE A 75 11.42 -7.52 -9.41
C ILE A 75 12.88 -7.50 -9.88
N ALA A 76 13.84 -7.51 -8.97
CA ALA A 76 15.26 -7.52 -9.30
C ALA A 76 15.69 -8.80 -10.03
N GLU A 77 15.19 -9.96 -9.59
CA GLU A 77 15.41 -11.27 -10.23
C GLU A 77 14.87 -11.31 -11.66
N MET A 78 13.71 -10.68 -11.90
CA MET A 78 13.12 -10.55 -13.23
C MET A 78 13.85 -9.52 -14.12
N GLY A 79 14.83 -8.79 -13.59
CA GLY A 79 15.70 -7.90 -14.35
C GLY A 79 15.19 -6.47 -14.51
N PHE A 80 14.12 -6.06 -13.82
CA PHE A 80 13.60 -4.69 -13.91
C PHE A 80 14.58 -3.66 -13.34
N LYS A 81 14.57 -2.46 -13.93
CA LYS A 81 15.46 -1.34 -13.60
C LYS A 81 14.73 -0.01 -13.51
N ASN A 82 15.41 0.97 -12.93
CA ASN A 82 15.02 2.37 -12.91
C ASN A 82 13.65 2.65 -12.28
N LEU A 83 13.23 1.84 -11.31
CA LEU A 83 11.93 2.03 -10.66
C LEU A 83 11.96 3.17 -9.65
N THR A 84 10.80 3.79 -9.48
CA THR A 84 10.50 4.67 -8.34
C THR A 84 9.83 3.85 -7.24
N LEU A 85 10.42 3.83 -6.05
CA LEU A 85 9.87 3.17 -4.87
C LEU A 85 9.06 4.15 -4.03
N ALA A 86 7.75 4.00 -4.01
CA ALA A 86 6.78 4.90 -3.36
C ALA A 86 6.10 4.24 -2.14
N SER A 87 6.89 3.61 -1.27
CA SER A 87 6.36 3.04 -0.02
C SER A 87 5.93 4.15 0.94
N SER A 88 4.77 3.99 1.56
CA SER A 88 4.28 4.98 2.54
C SER A 88 5.24 5.24 3.71
N SER A 89 6.05 4.24 4.13
CA SER A 89 7.20 4.41 5.02
C SER A 89 8.18 3.25 4.84
N LEU A 90 9.49 3.50 5.02
CA LEU A 90 10.53 2.49 5.04
C LEU A 90 11.12 2.35 6.45
N ILE A 91 11.40 1.12 6.86
CA ILE A 91 11.84 0.74 8.21
C ILE A 91 13.11 -0.10 8.12
N ASP A 92 13.73 -0.39 9.27
CA ASP A 92 15.03 -1.08 9.36
C ASP A 92 15.07 -2.43 8.64
N SER A 93 13.96 -3.18 8.61
CA SER A 93 13.90 -4.47 7.90
C SER A 93 14.03 -4.35 6.39
N HIS A 94 13.89 -3.14 5.83
CA HIS A 94 14.01 -2.88 4.39
C HIS A 94 15.46 -2.58 3.97
N PHE A 95 16.46 -2.90 4.79
CA PHE A 95 17.88 -2.77 4.41
C PHE A 95 18.25 -3.46 3.08
N PRO A 96 17.62 -4.56 2.61
CA PRO A 96 17.96 -5.14 1.30
C PRO A 96 17.75 -4.20 0.11
N ILE A 97 16.95 -3.13 0.27
CA ILE A 97 16.79 -2.08 -0.74
C ILE A 97 18.13 -1.42 -1.10
N VAL A 98 19.11 -1.42 -0.20
CA VAL A 98 20.46 -0.90 -0.48
C VAL A 98 21.07 -1.57 -1.72
N GLU A 99 20.98 -2.90 -1.81
CA GLU A 99 21.52 -3.64 -2.96
C GLU A 99 20.69 -3.41 -4.22
N HIS A 100 19.37 -3.23 -4.08
CA HIS A 100 18.50 -2.87 -5.20
C HIS A 100 18.82 -1.49 -5.78
N ILE A 101 19.26 -0.55 -4.94
CA ILE A 101 19.75 0.76 -5.40
C ILE A 101 21.09 0.60 -6.13
N LYS A 102 22.07 -0.10 -5.54
CA LYS A 102 23.40 -0.32 -6.15
C LYS A 102 23.30 -0.98 -7.52
N ASN A 103 22.36 -1.92 -7.67
CA ASN A 103 22.14 -2.64 -8.91
C ASN A 103 21.23 -1.89 -9.91
N GLY A 104 20.81 -0.66 -9.62
CA GLY A 104 19.98 0.16 -10.50
C GLY A 104 18.52 -0.30 -10.63
N VAL A 105 18.04 -1.15 -9.72
CA VAL A 105 16.63 -1.56 -9.68
C VAL A 105 15.77 -0.40 -9.20
N VAL A 106 16.21 0.28 -8.13
CA VAL A 106 15.56 1.48 -7.57
C VAL A 106 16.43 2.70 -7.82
N THR A 107 15.84 3.74 -8.40
CA THR A 107 16.56 5.00 -8.71
C THR A 107 15.95 6.22 -8.03
N LYS A 108 14.69 6.13 -7.59
CA LYS A 108 13.99 7.20 -6.87
C LYS A 108 13.22 6.62 -5.70
N ILE A 109 13.10 7.38 -4.61
CA ILE A 109 12.35 6.97 -3.42
C ILE A 109 11.43 8.11 -2.98
N TYR A 110 10.19 7.75 -2.69
CA TYR A 110 9.20 8.57 -1.97
C TYR A 110 8.79 7.81 -0.72
N SER A 111 8.93 8.43 0.45
CA SER A 111 8.59 7.79 1.73
C SER A 111 8.36 8.81 2.84
N SER A 112 7.55 8.48 3.85
CA SER A 112 7.47 9.35 5.05
C SER A 112 8.63 9.21 6.01
N GLY A 113 9.33 8.08 5.95
CA GLY A 113 10.43 7.80 6.86
C GLY A 113 11.43 6.83 6.24
N LEU A 114 12.70 7.02 6.58
CA LEU A 114 13.76 6.05 6.38
C LEU A 114 14.45 5.85 7.73
N ARG A 115 14.77 4.59 8.04
CA ARG A 115 15.41 4.21 9.30
C ARG A 115 16.48 3.15 9.04
N GLY A 116 17.31 2.90 10.06
CA GLY A 116 18.33 1.87 10.05
C GLY A 116 19.39 2.06 8.95
N GLU A 117 19.95 0.93 8.51
CA GLU A 117 21.04 0.89 7.54
C GLU A 117 20.70 1.58 6.21
N LEU A 118 19.46 1.45 5.72
CA LEU A 118 19.05 2.12 4.49
C LEU A 118 19.18 3.64 4.60
N ALA A 119 18.74 4.24 5.72
CA ALA A 119 18.86 5.68 5.94
C ALA A 119 20.32 6.13 6.04
N GLU A 120 21.17 5.32 6.69
CA GLU A 120 22.60 5.60 6.80
C GLU A 120 23.28 5.59 5.43
N GLN A 121 23.01 4.58 4.59
CA GLN A 121 23.61 4.50 3.26
C GLN A 121 23.12 5.63 2.34
N ILE A 122 21.82 5.98 2.39
CA ILE A 122 21.30 7.16 1.68
C ILE A 122 22.02 8.43 2.13
N SER A 123 22.23 8.61 3.44
CA SER A 123 22.94 9.78 3.98
C SER A 123 24.41 9.84 3.54
N ARG A 124 25.02 8.69 3.23
CA ARG A 124 26.37 8.57 2.66
C ARG A 124 26.42 8.77 1.14
N GLY A 125 25.29 9.10 0.50
CA GLY A 125 25.22 9.37 -0.93
C GLY A 125 24.96 8.15 -1.81
N LEU A 126 24.34 7.08 -1.28
CA LEU A 126 24.03 5.87 -2.04
C LEU A 126 23.14 6.14 -3.27
N LEU A 127 22.19 7.08 -3.16
CA LEU A 127 21.21 7.38 -4.21
C LEU A 127 21.57 8.71 -4.88
N ASN A 128 21.68 8.69 -6.21
CA ASN A 128 22.03 9.89 -6.99
C ASN A 128 20.94 10.97 -6.90
N GLU A 129 19.67 10.56 -6.93
CA GLU A 129 18.55 11.46 -6.74
C GLU A 129 18.21 11.58 -5.24
N PRO A 130 17.99 12.80 -4.71
CA PRO A 130 17.55 12.97 -3.33
C PRO A 130 16.22 12.24 -3.06
N VAL A 131 16.12 11.62 -1.90
CA VAL A 131 14.88 10.98 -1.48
C VAL A 131 13.83 12.05 -1.18
N ASN A 132 12.62 11.87 -1.73
CA ASN A 132 11.49 12.73 -1.41
C ASN A 132 10.84 12.29 -0.10
N ILE A 133 11.06 13.07 0.95
CA ILE A 133 10.47 12.86 2.27
C ILE A 133 9.20 13.69 2.39
N HIS A 134 8.09 13.04 2.73
CA HIS A 134 6.78 13.68 2.84
C HIS A 134 6.03 13.25 4.11
N SER A 135 5.18 14.12 4.66
CA SER A 135 4.26 13.68 5.72
C SER A 135 3.23 12.67 5.19
N HIS A 136 2.52 11.95 6.08
CA HIS A 136 1.44 11.06 5.65
C HIS A 136 0.35 11.79 4.86
N GLY A 137 -0.04 13.00 5.28
CA GLY A 137 -0.97 13.85 4.53
C GLY A 137 -0.37 14.39 3.23
N GLY A 138 0.92 14.74 3.24
CA GLY A 138 1.66 15.19 2.06
C GLY A 138 1.69 14.12 0.97
N ARG A 139 1.89 12.85 1.32
CA ARG A 139 1.80 11.73 0.37
C ARG A 139 0.47 11.70 -0.37
N VAL A 140 -0.65 11.83 0.36
CA VAL A 140 -1.98 11.82 -0.23
C VAL A 140 -2.13 12.98 -1.22
N HIS A 141 -1.60 14.16 -0.87
CA HIS A 141 -1.59 15.31 -1.78
C HIS A 141 -0.78 15.05 -3.05
N LEU A 142 0.43 14.47 -2.94
CA LEU A 142 1.28 14.14 -4.08
C LEU A 142 0.60 13.15 -5.03
N VAL A 143 -0.06 12.13 -4.49
CA VAL A 143 -0.80 11.14 -5.28
C VAL A 143 -2.02 11.79 -5.97
N LYS A 144 -2.80 12.57 -5.23
CA LYS A 144 -4.01 13.23 -5.78
C LYS A 144 -3.70 14.32 -6.81
N SER A 145 -2.59 15.02 -6.66
CA SER A 145 -2.15 16.07 -7.60
C SER A 145 -1.53 15.49 -8.88
N GLY A 146 -1.15 14.20 -8.85
CA GLY A 146 -0.48 13.53 -9.97
C GLY A 146 1.04 13.71 -9.99
N GLU A 147 1.62 14.43 -9.03
CA GLU A 147 3.08 14.54 -8.88
C GLU A 147 3.70 13.15 -8.58
N LEU A 148 3.00 12.34 -7.79
CA LEU A 148 3.33 10.94 -7.55
C LEU A 148 2.29 10.03 -8.19
N LYS A 149 2.52 9.65 -9.44
CA LYS A 149 1.69 8.65 -10.13
C LYS A 149 2.17 7.24 -9.78
N ILE A 150 1.28 6.42 -9.23
CA ILE A 150 1.56 5.02 -8.89
C ILE A 150 1.11 4.14 -10.05
N ASP A 151 2.05 3.44 -10.71
CA ASP A 151 1.72 2.53 -11.80
C ASP A 151 1.24 1.17 -11.26
N VAL A 152 1.94 0.62 -10.26
CA VAL A 152 1.56 -0.66 -9.64
C VAL A 152 1.67 -0.59 -8.11
N ALA A 153 0.54 -0.76 -7.42
CA ALA A 153 0.49 -0.90 -5.97
C ALA A 153 0.56 -2.38 -5.56
N PHE A 154 1.55 -2.75 -4.76
CA PHE A 154 1.67 -4.08 -4.16
C PHE A 154 1.27 -4.00 -2.69
N LEU A 155 0.04 -4.43 -2.37
CA LEU A 155 -0.56 -4.24 -1.07
C LEU A 155 -0.69 -5.57 -0.33
N GLY A 156 0.02 -5.71 0.78
CA GLY A 156 -0.09 -6.88 1.63
C GLY A 156 -1.36 -6.85 2.47
N VAL A 157 -2.11 -7.94 2.47
CA VAL A 157 -3.29 -8.11 3.32
C VAL A 157 -3.20 -9.46 4.01
N PRO A 158 -3.59 -9.57 5.29
CA PRO A 158 -3.54 -10.87 5.98
C PRO A 158 -4.55 -11.86 5.39
N CYS A 159 -5.66 -11.38 4.85
CA CYS A 159 -6.59 -12.21 4.09
C CYS A 159 -7.45 -11.38 3.12
N CYS A 160 -7.98 -12.04 2.09
CA CYS A 160 -9.01 -11.50 1.20
C CYS A 160 -9.85 -12.62 0.60
N ASP A 161 -11.02 -12.30 0.03
CA ASP A 161 -11.71 -13.25 -0.85
C ASP A 161 -11.09 -13.27 -2.25
N THR A 162 -11.58 -14.18 -3.11
CA THR A 162 -11.08 -14.34 -4.49
C THR A 162 -11.40 -13.17 -5.42
N PHE A 163 -12.22 -12.21 -4.99
CA PHE A 163 -12.57 -11.01 -5.75
C PHE A 163 -11.80 -9.76 -5.30
N GLY A 164 -11.13 -9.81 -4.14
CA GLY A 164 -10.24 -8.77 -3.64
C GLY A 164 -10.81 -7.97 -2.48
N ASN A 165 -11.92 -8.38 -1.87
CA ASN A 165 -12.38 -7.72 -0.64
C ASN A 165 -11.45 -8.13 0.51
N ALA A 166 -10.75 -7.15 1.08
CA ALA A 166 -9.68 -7.39 2.05
C ALA A 166 -9.80 -6.50 3.29
N ASN A 167 -9.30 -6.99 4.42
CA ASN A 167 -9.15 -6.20 5.65
C ASN A 167 -7.93 -6.67 6.46
N GLY A 168 -7.57 -5.90 7.49
CA GLY A 168 -6.44 -6.18 8.37
C GLY A 168 -6.78 -6.86 9.70
N PHE A 169 -8.02 -7.35 9.88
CA PHE A 169 -8.55 -7.87 11.15
C PHE A 169 -8.70 -9.40 11.18
N THR A 170 -8.80 -10.04 10.03
CA THR A 170 -8.90 -11.49 9.82
C THR A 170 -7.58 -12.03 9.24
N GLY A 171 -7.39 -13.36 9.24
CA GLY A 171 -6.13 -14.00 8.83
C GLY A 171 -5.05 -14.04 9.92
N LYS A 172 -3.78 -14.18 9.52
CA LYS A 172 -2.64 -14.40 10.43
C LYS A 172 -2.00 -13.08 10.86
N SER A 173 -1.49 -12.31 9.90
CA SER A 173 -0.74 -11.06 10.13
C SER A 173 -1.66 -9.85 10.34
N LYS A 174 -2.50 -9.89 11.38
CA LYS A 174 -3.50 -8.86 11.66
C LYS A 174 -2.87 -7.51 12.01
N CYS A 175 -2.81 -6.60 11.04
CA CYS A 175 -2.27 -5.24 11.19
C CYS A 175 -3.31 -4.20 11.61
N GLY A 176 -4.60 -4.57 11.60
CA GLY A 176 -5.70 -3.68 11.92
C GLY A 176 -6.02 -2.72 10.77
N SER A 177 -5.73 -1.42 10.95
CA SER A 177 -6.09 -0.40 9.98
C SER A 177 -5.22 -0.48 8.72
N LEU A 178 -5.88 -0.47 7.55
CA LEU A 178 -5.25 -0.39 6.23
C LEU A 178 -5.32 1.03 5.62
N GLY A 179 -5.43 2.07 6.47
CA GLY A 179 -5.65 3.46 6.02
C GLY A 179 -4.67 3.95 4.94
N TYR A 180 -3.38 3.59 5.04
CA TYR A 180 -2.39 3.96 4.03
C TYR A 180 -2.57 3.20 2.71
N ALA A 181 -2.90 1.91 2.78
CA ALA A 181 -3.10 1.07 1.60
C ALA A 181 -4.36 1.48 0.81
N ARG A 182 -5.37 2.04 1.48
CA ARG A 182 -6.60 2.52 0.84
C ARG A 182 -6.34 3.62 -0.19
N VAL A 183 -5.38 4.50 0.08
CA VAL A 183 -5.00 5.56 -0.86
C VAL A 183 -4.39 4.93 -2.12
N ASP A 184 -3.53 3.95 -1.97
CA ASP A 184 -2.89 3.27 -3.10
C ASP A 184 -3.91 2.49 -3.91
N ALA A 185 -4.83 1.79 -3.24
CA ALA A 185 -5.91 1.06 -3.89
C ALA A 185 -6.87 1.99 -4.68
N GLU A 186 -7.03 3.24 -4.25
CA GLU A 186 -7.91 4.21 -4.92
C GLU A 186 -7.24 4.90 -6.12
N TYR A 187 -5.92 5.11 -6.08
CA TYR A 187 -5.23 5.98 -7.04
C TYR A 187 -4.18 5.31 -7.91
N ALA A 188 -3.79 4.05 -7.65
CA ALA A 188 -2.86 3.34 -8.52
C ALA A 188 -3.54 2.89 -9.82
N ASP A 189 -2.77 2.89 -10.92
CA ASP A 189 -3.27 2.38 -12.21
C ASP A 189 -3.52 0.86 -12.16
N LYS A 190 -2.72 0.13 -11.38
CA LYS A 190 -2.87 -1.31 -11.12
C LYS A 190 -2.68 -1.65 -9.65
N VAL A 191 -3.56 -2.49 -9.12
CA VAL A 191 -3.52 -2.95 -7.73
C VAL A 191 -3.35 -4.46 -7.67
N VAL A 192 -2.26 -4.89 -7.04
CA VAL A 192 -1.91 -6.28 -6.75
C VAL A 192 -2.02 -6.50 -5.25
N LEU A 193 -2.97 -7.34 -4.82
CA LEU A 193 -3.02 -7.80 -3.44
C LEU A 193 -2.11 -9.02 -3.25
N LEU A 194 -1.30 -9.00 -2.19
CA LEU A 194 -0.58 -10.16 -1.70
C LEU A 194 -1.28 -10.62 -0.42
N THR A 195 -1.85 -11.83 -0.43
CA THR A 195 -2.64 -12.36 0.68
C THR A 195 -2.02 -13.61 1.29
N GLU A 196 -2.12 -13.82 2.60
CA GLU A 196 -1.69 -15.08 3.24
C GLU A 196 -2.75 -16.17 3.12
N GLU A 197 -4.02 -15.76 3.10
CA GLU A 197 -5.16 -16.66 3.22
C GLU A 197 -6.34 -16.16 2.37
N PHE A 198 -7.02 -17.10 1.72
CA PHE A 198 -8.30 -16.84 1.07
C PHE A 198 -9.45 -17.19 2.00
N VAL A 199 -10.48 -16.36 1.99
CA VAL A 199 -11.73 -16.57 2.74
C VAL A 199 -12.93 -16.57 1.80
N GLU A 200 -14.09 -16.99 2.32
CA GLU A 200 -15.31 -17.05 1.54
C GLU A 200 -15.79 -15.66 1.10
N TYR A 201 -16.33 -15.59 -0.12
CA TYR A 201 -16.93 -14.39 -0.68
C TYR A 201 -18.38 -14.22 -0.20
N PRO A 202 -18.83 -13.01 0.17
CA PRO A 202 -18.06 -11.78 0.27
C PRO A 202 -17.36 -11.64 1.63
N HIS A 203 -16.07 -11.31 1.60
CA HIS A 203 -15.34 -11.05 2.83
C HIS A 203 -15.76 -9.73 3.47
N HIS A 204 -15.92 -9.71 4.81
CA HIS A 204 -16.34 -8.53 5.56
C HIS A 204 -15.63 -8.48 6.93
N PRO A 205 -15.29 -7.30 7.48
CA PRO A 205 -15.44 -5.95 6.91
C PRO A 205 -14.53 -5.71 5.70
N ILE A 206 -14.83 -4.67 4.90
CA ILE A 206 -14.10 -4.36 3.66
C ILE A 206 -13.31 -3.07 3.85
N SER A 207 -11.99 -3.18 3.92
CA SER A 207 -11.09 -2.02 3.94
C SER A 207 -10.62 -1.64 2.54
N ILE A 208 -10.32 -2.65 1.71
CA ILE A 208 -10.03 -2.52 0.27
C ILE A 208 -11.08 -3.34 -0.45
N ALA A 209 -11.78 -2.73 -1.40
CA ALA A 209 -12.92 -3.32 -2.08
C ALA A 209 -12.53 -3.99 -3.40
N GLN A 210 -13.31 -4.98 -3.81
CA GLN A 210 -13.08 -5.74 -5.05
C GLN A 210 -12.99 -4.88 -6.32
N ASP A 211 -13.65 -3.73 -6.39
CA ASP A 211 -13.62 -2.84 -7.56
C ASP A 211 -12.30 -2.06 -7.67
N GLN A 212 -11.50 -2.05 -6.60
CA GLN A 212 -10.19 -1.41 -6.53
C GLN A 212 -9.04 -2.38 -6.87
N VAL A 213 -9.31 -3.69 -7.00
CA VAL A 213 -8.27 -4.73 -7.09
C VAL A 213 -8.23 -5.35 -8.47
N ASP A 214 -7.07 -5.39 -9.11
CA ASP A 214 -6.88 -6.05 -10.40
C ASP A 214 -6.42 -7.50 -10.25
N LEU A 215 -5.41 -7.73 -9.41
CA LEU A 215 -4.72 -9.02 -9.28
C LEU A 215 -4.56 -9.39 -7.81
N ILE A 216 -4.53 -10.70 -7.53
CA ILE A 216 -4.39 -11.25 -6.20
C ILE A 216 -3.45 -12.45 -6.27
N VAL A 217 -2.43 -12.48 -5.42
CA VAL A 217 -1.52 -13.60 -5.29
C VAL A 217 -1.48 -14.05 -3.85
N GLN A 218 -1.56 -15.37 -3.63
CA GLN A 218 -1.35 -15.94 -2.31
C GLN A 218 0.15 -16.10 -2.04
N VAL A 219 0.60 -15.68 -0.87
CA VAL A 219 1.97 -15.81 -0.37
C VAL A 219 1.96 -16.52 0.99
N GLU A 220 3.11 -17.02 1.42
CA GLU A 220 3.22 -17.74 2.69
C GLU A 220 2.93 -16.84 3.89
N ALA A 221 3.51 -15.64 3.89
CA ALA A 221 3.34 -14.62 4.92
C ALA A 221 3.53 -13.21 4.35
N VAL A 222 2.74 -12.24 4.81
CA VAL A 222 2.92 -10.81 4.47
C VAL A 222 3.65 -10.05 5.58
N GLY A 223 3.69 -10.61 6.78
CA GLY A 223 4.54 -10.10 7.84
C GLY A 223 4.72 -11.04 9.03
N ASP A 224 5.38 -10.56 10.07
CA ASP A 224 5.57 -11.26 11.34
C ASP A 224 4.58 -10.73 12.40
N PRO A 225 3.53 -11.48 12.76
CA PRO A 225 2.54 -11.09 13.77
C PRO A 225 3.15 -10.65 15.10
N LYS A 226 4.30 -11.21 15.50
CA LYS A 226 4.98 -10.88 16.76
C LYS A 226 5.58 -9.46 16.73
N LYS A 227 5.91 -8.95 15.54
CA LYS A 227 6.53 -7.63 15.34
C LYS A 227 5.55 -6.53 14.93
N ILE A 228 4.31 -6.87 14.59
CA ILE A 228 3.26 -5.89 14.27
C ILE A 228 2.86 -5.08 15.51
N GLY A 229 2.66 -5.76 16.66
CA GLY A 229 2.21 -5.13 17.91
C GLY A 229 3.31 -4.82 18.94
N GLY A 230 4.47 -5.46 18.82
CA GLY A 230 5.43 -5.63 19.94
C GLY A 230 6.09 -4.36 20.51
N GLY A 231 5.98 -3.20 19.85
CA GLY A 231 6.66 -1.98 20.28
C GLY A 231 5.80 -0.95 21.04
N ALA A 232 4.47 -1.08 21.04
CA ALA A 232 3.58 0.03 21.43
C ALA A 232 3.12 0.05 22.90
N THR A 233 3.51 -0.92 23.72
CA THR A 233 2.75 -1.19 24.97
C THR A 233 3.63 -1.56 26.16
N ARG A 234 4.56 -0.68 26.53
CA ARG A 234 4.95 -0.54 27.95
C ARG A 234 4.97 0.93 28.33
N MET A 235 4.21 1.28 29.35
CA MET A 235 4.41 2.56 30.04
C MET A 235 5.85 2.61 30.52
N THR A 236 6.53 3.70 30.23
CA THR A 236 7.91 3.92 30.65
C THR A 236 8.02 3.88 32.17
N THR A 237 9.05 3.20 32.68
CA THR A 237 9.43 3.25 34.10
C THR A 237 10.51 4.29 34.35
N ASN A 238 10.98 4.99 33.30
CA ASN A 238 11.99 6.02 33.42
C ASN A 238 11.39 7.23 34.15
N PRO A 239 11.91 7.60 35.34
CA PRO A 239 11.35 8.68 36.13
C PRO A 239 11.40 10.04 35.41
N ARG A 240 12.37 10.24 34.49
CA ARG A 240 12.45 11.44 33.66
C ARG A 240 11.27 11.53 32.69
N GLU A 241 10.98 10.45 31.96
CA GLU A 241 9.86 10.42 31.01
C GLU A 241 8.52 10.55 31.72
N LEU A 242 8.37 9.92 32.89
CA LEU A 242 7.18 10.07 33.74
C LEU A 242 6.99 11.50 34.25
N LEU A 243 8.08 12.20 34.59
CA LEU A 243 8.01 13.61 34.97
C LEU A 243 7.55 14.46 33.79
N ILE A 244 8.09 14.23 32.59
CA ILE A 244 7.66 14.96 31.38
C ILE A 244 6.19 14.67 31.07
N ALA A 245 5.76 13.41 31.13
CA ALA A 245 4.37 13.02 30.91
C ALA A 245 3.41 13.73 31.89
N ARG A 246 3.77 13.82 33.18
CA ARG A 246 3.00 14.59 34.17
C ARG A 246 2.93 16.07 33.82
N LYS A 247 4.06 16.68 33.44
CA LYS A 247 4.10 18.10 33.05
C LYS A 247 3.28 18.36 31.80
N CYS A 248 3.31 17.48 30.80
CA CYS A 248 2.44 17.57 29.63
C CYS A 248 0.96 17.48 30.00
N ALA A 249 0.58 16.59 30.91
CA ALA A 249 -0.80 16.49 31.39
C ALA A 249 -1.27 17.77 32.12
N GLU A 250 -0.42 18.36 32.97
CA GLU A 250 -0.69 19.66 33.63
C GLU A 250 -0.94 20.77 32.60
N VAL A 251 -0.13 20.84 31.54
CA VAL A 251 -0.31 21.81 30.44
C VAL A 251 -1.63 21.57 29.70
N ILE A 252 -1.95 20.31 29.36
CA ILE A 252 -3.22 19.97 28.70
C ILE A 252 -4.40 20.42 29.57
N PHE A 253 -4.36 20.12 30.87
CA PHE A 253 -5.40 20.51 31.82
C PHE A 253 -5.55 22.04 31.90
N ALA A 254 -4.44 22.77 31.94
CA ALA A 254 -4.43 24.24 32.02
C ALA A 254 -4.67 24.94 30.68
N SER A 255 -4.73 24.22 29.55
CA SER A 255 -4.79 24.80 28.20
C SER A 255 -6.10 25.55 27.87
N GLY A 256 -7.16 25.33 28.66
CA GLY A 256 -8.51 25.82 28.34
C GLY A 256 -9.27 24.97 27.31
N TYR A 257 -8.62 23.96 26.71
CA TYR A 257 -9.25 22.98 25.81
C TYR A 257 -9.67 21.69 26.52
N PHE A 258 -9.22 21.46 27.76
CA PHE A 258 -9.63 20.32 28.57
C PHE A 258 -11.06 20.51 29.09
N LYS A 259 -12.01 20.14 28.26
CA LYS A 259 -13.46 20.23 28.49
C LYS A 259 -14.11 18.93 28.05
N ASP A 260 -15.33 18.68 28.53
CA ASP A 260 -16.07 17.50 28.08
C ASP A 260 -16.21 17.50 26.55
N GLY A 261 -15.94 16.34 25.94
CA GLY A 261 -15.90 16.17 24.48
C GLY A 261 -14.61 16.58 23.76
N PHE A 262 -13.52 16.91 24.46
CA PHE A 262 -12.23 17.19 23.80
C PHE A 262 -11.65 15.96 23.08
N SER A 263 -10.93 16.19 21.98
CA SER A 263 -10.19 15.16 21.24
C SER A 263 -8.70 15.29 21.47
N LEU A 264 -7.99 14.18 21.58
CA LEU A 264 -6.53 14.13 21.65
C LEU A 264 -5.95 12.98 20.83
N GLN A 265 -4.73 13.16 20.35
CA GLN A 265 -3.90 12.10 19.78
C GLN A 265 -2.56 12.10 20.51
N THR A 266 -2.20 10.96 21.10
CA THR A 266 -0.94 10.78 21.82
C THR A 266 0.06 10.00 20.97
N GLY A 267 1.35 10.08 21.33
CA GLY A 267 2.39 9.23 20.72
C GLY A 267 2.20 7.75 21.03
N SER A 268 2.90 6.89 20.28
CA SER A 268 2.82 5.43 20.37
C SER A 268 3.84 4.78 21.32
N GLY A 269 4.59 5.55 22.12
CA GLY A 269 5.64 5.07 23.02
C GLY A 269 6.28 6.21 23.84
N GLY A 270 7.08 5.88 24.85
CA GLY A 270 7.74 6.81 25.79
C GLY A 270 8.53 7.93 25.10
N GLN A 271 8.74 9.05 25.81
CA GLN A 271 9.50 10.17 25.27
C GLN A 271 11.00 9.80 25.25
N HIS A 272 11.47 9.24 24.13
CA HIS A 272 12.89 8.93 23.93
C HIS A 272 13.78 10.17 24.08
#